data_AF-A0A656JJP1-F1
#
_entry.id   AF-A0A656JJP1-F1
#
_cell.length_a   1.000
_cell.length_b   1.000
_cell.length_c   1.000
_cell.angle_alpha   90.00
_cell.angle_beta   90.00
_cell.angle_gamma   90.00
#
_symmetry.space_group_name_H-M   'P 1'
#
loop_
_entity.id
_entity.type
_entity.pdbx_description
1 polymer ?
#
loop_
_entity_poly.entity_id
_entity_poly.type
_entity_poly.pdbx_seq_one_letter_code
_entity_poly.pdbx_strand_id
1 'polypeptide(L)' 'WSHISLAEREWFIPAENTKTGVEHHLPLTDQVRSLLISYRDIQWATGYSGQFLFPSRSGKALSEGQASAVFTRLGQGE' A
#
# COMPACT_ATOMS: atom_id res chain seq x y z
N TRP A 1 2.13 -4.09 3.65
CA TRP A 1 1.49 -4.34 4.95
C TRP A 1 2.43 -4.10 6.11
N SER A 2 3.70 -4.53 6.04
CA SER A 2 4.66 -4.47 7.16
C SER A 2 4.89 -3.10 7.81
N HIS A 3 4.58 -1.99 7.13
CA HIS A 3 4.74 -0.63 7.68
C HIS A 3 3.43 0.11 7.95
N ILE A 4 2.28 -0.58 7.86
CA ILE A 4 0.97 0.01 8.14
C ILE A 4 0.43 -0.58 9.44
N SER A 5 0.19 0.27 10.43
CA SER A 5 -0.52 -0.10 11.66
C SER A 5 -1.95 0.43 11.61
N LEU A 6 -2.91 -0.47 11.36
CA LEU A 6 -4.33 -0.12 11.35
C LEU A 6 -4.91 0.10 12.75
N ALA A 7 -4.27 -0.47 13.78
CA ALA A 7 -4.65 -0.29 15.18
C ALA A 7 -4.22 1.10 15.68
N GLU A 8 -2.95 1.45 15.46
CA GLU A 8 -2.37 2.74 15.85
C GLU A 8 -2.71 3.87 14.86
N ARG A 9 -3.40 3.56 13.76
CA ARG A 9 -3.75 4.49 12.68
C ARG A 9 -2.52 5.20 12.12
N GLU A 10 -1.47 4.44 11.89
CA GLU A 10 -0.16 4.99 11.54
C GLU A 10 0.42 4.29 10.31
N TRP A 11 1.02 5.09 9.44
CA TRP A 11 1.94 4.63 8.41
C TRP A 11 3.36 5.01 8.80
N PHE A 12 4.17 3.97 9.04
CA PHE A 12 5.59 4.08 9.26
C PHE A 12 6.35 4.06 7.93
N ILE A 13 7.36 4.91 7.77
CA ILE A 13 8.27 4.91 6.62
C ILE A 13 9.69 4.82 7.19
N PRO A 14 10.36 3.66 7.04
CA PRO A 14 11.73 3.49 7.52
C PRO A 14 12.70 4.50 6.90
N ALA A 15 13.73 4.88 7.65
CA ALA A 15 14.78 5.79 7.20
C ALA A 15 15.45 5.36 5.88
N GLU A 16 15.64 4.06 5.66
CA GLU A 16 16.21 3.50 4.41
C GLU A 16 15.36 3.79 3.17
N ASN A 17 14.07 4.08 3.34
CA ASN A 17 13.14 4.42 2.29
C ASN A 17 12.99 5.93 2.07
N THR A 18 13.66 6.77 2.88
CA THR A 18 13.55 8.23 2.76
C THR A 18 14.85 8.83 2.22
N LYS A 19 14.72 9.94 1.48
CA LYS A 19 15.87 10.64 0.89
C LYS A 19 16.82 11.22 1.96
N THR A 20 16.28 11.58 3.12
CA THR A 20 17.00 12.25 4.21
C THR A 20 17.52 11.30 5.28
N GLY A 21 17.19 9.99 5.21
CA GLY A 21 17.56 9.02 6.25
C GLY A 21 16.83 9.23 7.58
N VAL A 22 15.73 9.98 7.57
CA VAL A 22 14.86 10.20 8.74
C VAL A 22 13.61 9.37 8.55
N GLU A 23 13.21 8.63 9.58
CA GLU A 23 11.96 7.88 9.56
C GLU A 23 10.75 8.82 9.65
N HIS A 24 9.62 8.39 9.09
CA HIS A 24 8.36 9.14 9.17
C HIS A 24 7.24 8.30 9.76
N HIS A 25 6.46 8.94 10.62
CA HIS A 25 5.22 8.42 11.17
C HIS A 25 4.10 9.33 10.70
N LEU A 26 3.25 8.82 9.80
CA LEU A 26 2.18 9.57 9.19
C LEU A 26 0.82 9.09 9.72
N PRO A 27 -0.03 9.98 10.25
CA PRO A 27 -1.35 9.58 10.72
C PRO A 27 -2.24 9.17 9.54
N LEU A 28 -2.98 8.08 9.73
CA LEU A 28 -4.01 7.62 8.81
C LEU A 28 -5.36 8.22 9.21
N THR A 29 -6.04 8.81 8.24
CA THR A 29 -7.43 9.23 8.44
C THR A 29 -8.34 8.01 8.56
N ASP A 30 -9.50 8.19 9.20
CA ASP A 30 -10.49 7.11 9.33
C ASP A 30 -10.96 6.59 7.96
N GLN A 31 -11.04 7.48 6.97
CA GLN A 31 -11.39 7.12 5.59
C GLN A 31 -10.35 6.16 4.97
N VAL A 32 -9.06 6.50 5.08
CA VAL A 32 -7.98 5.65 4.53
C VAL A 32 -7.92 4.33 5.28
N ARG A 33 -8.11 4.34 6.60
CA ARG A 33 -8.16 3.12 7.42
C ARG A 33 -9.28 2.18 6.96
N SER A 34 -10.49 2.69 6.74
CA SER A 34 -11.62 1.89 6.25
C SER A 34 -11.36 1.30 4.87
N LEU A 35 -10.77 2.10 3.96
CA LEU A 35 -10.36 1.65 2.63
C LEU A 35 -9.34 0.49 2.71
N LEU A 36 -8.31 0.64 3.55
CA LEU A 36 -7.26 -0.37 3.71
C LEU A 36 -7.80 -1.68 4.31
N ILE A 37 -8.71 -1.62 5.29
CA ILE A 37 -9.36 -2.82 5.86
C ILE A 37 -10.11 -3.57 4.76
N SER A 38 -11.00 -2.87 4.05
CA SER A 38 -11.79 -3.46 2.96
C SER A 38 -10.90 -4.08 1.88
N TYR A 39 -9.80 -3.40 1.56
CA TYR A 39 -8.83 -3.90 0.59
C TYR A 39 -8.11 -5.16 1.07
N ARG A 40 -7.77 -5.27 2.36
CA ARG A 40 -7.17 -6.49 2.93
C ARG A 40 -8.14 -7.67 2.89
N ASP A 41 -9.41 -7.44 3.17
CA ASP A 41 -10.44 -8.49 3.09
C ASP A 41 -10.59 -9.03 1.66
N ILE A 42 -10.58 -8.14 0.66
CA ILE A 42 -10.58 -8.54 -0.76
C ILE A 42 -9.32 -9.34 -1.10
N GLN A 43 -8.15 -8.92 -0.62
CA GLN A 43 -6.90 -9.67 -0.83
C GLN A 43 -6.99 -11.09 -0.26
N TRP A 44 -7.50 -11.26 0.96
CA TRP A 44 -7.69 -12.59 1.54
C TRP A 44 -8.72 -13.42 0.79
N ALA A 45 -9.86 -12.83 0.42
CA ALA A 45 -10.90 -13.51 -0.36
C ALA A 45 -10.41 -13.99 -1.73
N THR A 46 -9.42 -13.30 -2.30
CA THR A 46 -8.76 -13.68 -3.56
C THR A 46 -7.54 -14.58 -3.36
N GLY A 47 -7.28 -15.03 -2.13
CA GLY A 47 -6.21 -15.97 -1.78
C GLY A 47 -4.83 -15.33 -1.57
N TYR A 48 -4.74 -14.00 -1.52
CA TYR A 48 -3.49 -13.29 -1.27
C TYR A 48 -3.30 -12.99 0.22
N SER A 49 -2.26 -13.56 0.81
CA SER A 49 -1.86 -13.32 2.21
C SER A 49 -0.47 -12.68 2.36
N GLY A 50 0.15 -12.26 1.25
CA GLY A 50 1.52 -11.75 1.23
C GLY A 50 1.71 -10.38 1.92
N GLN A 51 2.98 -9.97 2.00
CA GLN A 51 3.43 -8.78 2.73
C GLN A 51 3.22 -7.46 1.98
N PHE A 52 3.10 -7.49 0.65
CA PHE A 52 3.02 -6.27 -0.16
C PHE A 52 1.63 -5.66 -0.01
N LEU A 53 1.58 -4.34 0.21
CA LEU A 53 0.31 -3.62 0.28
C LEU A 53 -0.37 -3.72 -1.09
N PHE A 54 0.34 -3.37 -2.16
CA PHE A 54 -0.13 -3.47 -3.54
C PHE A 54 0.69 -4.53 -4.30
N PRO A 55 0.26 -5.80 -4.30
CA PRO A 55 0.93 -6.85 -5.06
C PRO A 55 0.62 -6.76 -6.56
N SER A 56 1.56 -7.22 -7.38
CA SER A 56 1.29 -7.60 -8.77
C SER A 56 0.46 -8.89 -8.84
N ARG A 57 0.02 -9.28 -10.04
CA ARG A 57 -0.72 -10.54 -10.26
C ARG A 57 0.02 -11.79 -9.79
N SER A 58 1.34 -11.76 -9.70
CA SER A 58 2.16 -12.88 -9.19
C SER A 58 2.38 -12.82 -7.67
N GLY A 59 1.73 -11.89 -6.97
CA GLY A 59 1.87 -11.73 -5.52
C GLY A 59 3.14 -11.00 -5.06
N LYS A 60 4.00 -10.58 -6.01
CA LYS A 60 5.25 -9.86 -5.75
C LYS A 60 5.05 -8.34 -5.76
N ALA A 61 6.06 -7.58 -5.34
CA ALA A 61 6.08 -6.13 -5.50
C ALA A 61 5.84 -5.73 -6.97
N LEU A 62 5.11 -4.63 -7.17
CA LEU A 62 4.99 -4.00 -8.49
C LEU A 62 6.35 -3.43 -8.90
N SER A 63 6.72 -3.59 -10.17
CA SER A 63 7.82 -2.82 -10.75
C SER A 63 7.40 -1.36 -10.96
N GLU A 64 8.37 -0.47 -11.12
CA GLU A 64 8.13 0.95 -11.43
C GLU A 64 7.24 1.11 -12.67
N GLY A 65 7.56 0.39 -13.76
CA GLY A 65 6.76 0.42 -14.99
C GLY A 65 5.33 -0.07 -14.79
N GLN A 66 5.12 -1.09 -13.95
CA GLN A 66 3.77 -1.56 -13.61
C GLN A 66 2.99 -0.53 -12.79
N ALA A 67 3.64 0.10 -11.81
CA ALA A 67 3.03 1.15 -11.01
C ALA A 67 2.65 2.36 -11.88
N SER A 68 3.57 2.81 -12.75
CA SER A 68 3.32 3.89 -13.70
C SER A 68 2.13 3.60 -14.62
N ALA A 69 2.08 2.39 -15.20
CA ALA A 69 0.96 1.98 -16.06
C ALA A 69 -0.40 1.96 -15.34
N VAL A 70 -0.43 1.63 -14.04
CA VAL A 70 -1.65 1.73 -13.23
C VAL A 70 -2.14 3.16 -13.15
N PHE A 71 -1.26 4.13 -12.87
CA PHE A 71 -1.61 5.54 -12.82
C PHE A 71 -2.03 6.10 -14.19
N THR A 72 -1.33 5.73 -15.27
CA THR A 72 -1.72 6.13 -16.63
C THR A 72 -3.14 5.66 -16.94
N ARG A 73 -3.48 4.40 -16.63
CA ARG A 73 -4.82 3.86 -16.84
C ARG A 73 -5.87 4.58 -15.99
N LEU A 74 -5.59 4.85 -14.72
CA LEU A 74 -6.51 5.57 -13.83
C LEU A 74 -6.74 7.03 -14.29
N GLY A 75 -5.71 7.68 -14.82
CA GLY A 75 -5.77 9.06 -15.28
C GLY A 75 -6.44 9.26 -16.64
N GLN A 76 -6.71 8.18 -17.39
CA GLN A 76 -7.40 8.26 -18.67
C GLN A 76 -8.92 8.41 -18.56
N GLY A 77 -9.50 8.32 -17.35
CA GLY A 77 -10.95 8.29 -17.16
C GLY A 77 -11.56 6.97 -17.64
N GLU A 78 -12.83 6.73 -17.29
CA GLU A 78 -13.63 5.65 -17.91
C GLU A 78 -14.06 6.04 -19.34
#